data_AF-A0A1F7MVC1-F1
#
_entry.id   AF-A0A1F7MVC1-F1
#
_cell.length_a   1.000
_cell.length_b   1.000
_cell.length_c   1.000
_cell.angle_alpha   90.00
_cell.angle_beta   90.00
_cell.angle_gamma   90.00
#
_symmetry.space_group_name_H-M   'P 1'
#
loop_
_entity.id
_entity.type
_entity.pdbx_description
1 polymer ?
#
loop_
_entity_poly.entity_id
_entity_poly.type
_entity_poly.pdbx_seq_one_letter_code
_entity_poly.pdbx_strand_id
1 'polypeptide(L)'
;MAAARRVALVLVALGAAALLPHVAGPFWTGLVTQMYVFGLLALSVDLLLGHTGLFSLCHASFFAVAAYTTAILQVRHDVPTALAAPAGILAGTLLALVFGLAVRTRGVYFILITLAFGYVVWGMAHRWSSFTGGDNGVTNVPFPAVGGLRVESHTEYYYLVLAVVLLCAIGYRVLVASPCGASRRARRGCGAWATPPACTCTRPSSSPGRSRAWPACSTSTTTASSTRSPRPFRSRSRPP
;
A
#
# COMPACT_ATOMS: atom_id res chain seq x y z
N MET A 1 -15.71 15.30 -17.34
CA MET A 1 -14.71 16.37 -17.13
C MET A 1 -13.68 16.05 -16.03
N ALA A 2 -14.08 15.57 -14.84
CA ALA A 2 -13.12 15.23 -13.77
C ALA A 2 -12.13 14.11 -14.12
N ALA A 3 -12.54 13.10 -14.89
CA ALA A 3 -11.65 12.02 -15.35
C ALA A 3 -10.59 12.53 -16.34
N ALA A 4 -10.98 13.34 -17.33
CA ALA A 4 -10.06 13.95 -18.28
C ALA A 4 -9.05 14.89 -17.60
N ARG A 5 -9.51 15.70 -16.62
CA ARG A 5 -8.63 16.55 -15.81
C ARG A 5 -7.63 15.75 -14.97
N ARG A 6 -8.04 14.62 -14.40
CA ARG A 6 -7.13 13.72 -13.66
C ARG A 6 -6.11 13.06 -14.57
N VAL A 7 -6.52 12.62 -15.77
CA VAL A 7 -5.61 12.05 -16.77
C VAL A 7 -4.60 13.10 -17.24
N ALA A 8 -5.05 14.33 -17.52
CA ALA A 8 -4.17 15.43 -17.88
C ALA A 8 -3.14 15.75 -16.78
N LEU A 9 -3.56 15.81 -15.50
CA LEU A 9 -2.64 16.02 -14.37
C LEU A 9 -1.60 14.91 -14.24
N VAL A 10 -2.00 13.65 -14.45
CA VAL A 10 -1.07 12.52 -14.43
C VAL A 10 -0.07 12.59 -15.57
N LEU A 11 -0.51 12.94 -16.79
CA LEU A 11 0.36 13.07 -17.96
C LEU A 11 1.34 14.25 -17.80
N VAL A 12 0.89 15.38 -17.24
CA VAL A 12 1.75 16.53 -16.95
C VAL A 12 2.79 16.17 -15.89
N ALA A 13 2.41 15.47 -14.81
CA ALA A 13 3.34 15.02 -13.78
C ALA A 13 4.38 14.03 -14.35
N LEU A 14 3.95 13.13 -15.24
CA LEU A 14 4.83 12.21 -15.97
C LEU A 14 5.81 12.93 -16.90
N GLY A 15 5.32 13.92 -17.66
CA GLY A 15 6.15 14.73 -18.54
C GLY A 15 7.17 15.57 -17.78
N ALA A 16 6.75 16.17 -16.66
CA ALA A 16 7.65 16.92 -15.77
C ALA A 16 8.72 16.03 -15.14
N ALA A 17 8.36 14.80 -14.72
CA ALA A 17 9.31 13.81 -14.23
C ALA A 17 10.32 13.39 -15.31
N ALA A 18 9.87 13.13 -16.54
CA ALA A 18 10.74 12.73 -17.64
C ALA A 18 11.72 13.85 -18.07
N LEU A 19 11.33 15.12 -17.99
CA LEU A 19 12.20 16.25 -18.32
C LEU A 19 13.17 16.62 -17.18
N LEU A 20 12.86 16.24 -15.95
CA LEU A 20 13.62 16.62 -14.77
C LEU A 20 15.14 16.31 -14.83
N PRO A 21 15.61 15.14 -15.32
CA PRO A 21 17.04 14.86 -15.40
C PRO A 21 17.79 15.67 -16.48
N HIS A 22 17.08 16.27 -17.44
CA HIS A 22 17.70 17.09 -18.48
C HIS A 22 17.95 18.55 -18.03
N VAL A 23 17.26 19.00 -16.99
CA VAL A 23 17.36 20.37 -16.47
C VAL A 23 18.10 20.40 -15.14
N ALA A 24 18.07 19.31 -14.38
CA ALA A 24 18.67 19.21 -13.06
C ALA A 24 20.04 18.48 -13.11
N GLY A 25 21.03 19.01 -12.37
CA GLY A 25 22.37 18.40 -12.30
C GLY A 25 22.39 17.00 -11.65
N PRO A 26 23.50 16.24 -11.75
CA PRO A 26 23.60 14.85 -11.29
C PRO A 26 23.18 14.64 -9.83
N PHE A 27 23.52 15.58 -8.94
CA PHE A 27 23.13 15.54 -7.53
C PHE A 27 21.60 15.49 -7.35
N TRP A 28 20.86 16.35 -8.06
CA TRP A 28 19.41 16.41 -7.98
C TRP A 28 18.77 15.14 -8.56
N THR A 29 19.34 14.59 -9.64
CA THR A 29 18.82 13.33 -10.22
C THR A 29 18.93 12.16 -9.24
N GLY A 30 20.04 12.04 -8.51
CA GLY A 30 20.20 11.02 -7.47
C GLY A 30 19.19 11.17 -6.34
N LEU A 31 18.98 12.40 -5.87
CA LEU A 31 18.05 12.69 -4.77
C LEU A 31 16.59 12.39 -5.15
N VAL A 32 16.18 12.75 -6.37
CA VAL A 32 14.83 12.42 -6.88
C VAL A 32 14.68 10.91 -7.09
N THR A 33 15.73 10.22 -7.51
CA THR A 33 15.71 8.76 -7.63
C THR A 33 15.45 8.11 -6.26
N GLN A 34 16.10 8.58 -5.20
CA GLN A 34 15.83 8.11 -3.84
C GLN A 34 14.39 8.42 -3.40
N MET A 35 13.87 9.61 -3.72
CA MET A 35 12.47 9.97 -3.47
C MET A 35 11.50 9.00 -4.15
N TYR A 36 11.78 8.56 -5.37
CA TYR A 36 10.95 7.56 -6.05
C TYR A 36 10.98 6.19 -5.37
N VAL A 37 12.15 5.74 -4.93
CA VAL A 37 12.29 4.46 -4.22
C VAL A 37 11.50 4.48 -2.91
N PHE A 38 11.63 5.55 -2.10
CA PHE A 38 10.84 5.71 -0.88
C PHE A 38 9.34 5.93 -1.17
N GLY A 39 8.99 6.58 -2.27
CA GLY A 39 7.61 6.70 -2.74
C GLY A 39 6.98 5.35 -3.08
N LEU A 40 7.76 4.43 -3.67
CA LEU A 40 7.32 3.08 -3.98
C LEU A 40 7.08 2.26 -2.70
N LEU A 41 7.94 2.45 -1.70
CA LEU A 41 7.76 1.87 -0.37
C LEU A 41 6.47 2.40 0.30
N ALA A 42 6.23 3.71 0.23
CA ALA A 42 5.00 4.33 0.74
C ALA A 42 3.75 3.79 0.05
N LEU A 43 3.80 3.58 -1.28
CA LEU A 43 2.71 3.02 -2.06
C LEU A 43 2.39 1.57 -1.65
N SER A 44 3.41 0.77 -1.32
CA SER A 44 3.24 -0.58 -0.78
C SER A 44 2.51 -0.57 0.57
N VAL A 45 2.91 0.34 1.47
CA VAL A 45 2.26 0.52 2.77
C VAL A 45 0.81 1.01 2.61
N ASP A 46 0.56 2.00 1.73
CA ASP A 46 -0.78 2.52 1.41
C ASP A 46 -1.71 1.40 0.93
N LEU A 47 -1.20 0.48 0.11
CA LEU A 47 -1.98 -0.67 -0.35
C LEU A 47 -2.49 -1.52 0.83
N LEU A 48 -1.64 -1.78 1.83
CA LEU A 48 -2.05 -2.53 3.02
C LEU A 48 -3.02 -1.74 3.89
N LEU A 49 -2.69 -0.49 4.23
CA LEU A 49 -3.55 0.36 5.08
C LEU A 49 -4.92 0.56 4.46
N GLY A 50 -4.96 0.93 3.17
CA GLY A 50 -6.17 1.26 2.44
C GLY A 50 -7.12 0.07 2.25
N HIS A 51 -6.59 -1.16 2.11
CA HIS A 51 -7.41 -2.34 1.80
C HIS A 51 -7.69 -3.23 3.01
N THR A 52 -6.72 -3.38 3.93
CA THR A 52 -6.85 -4.26 5.10
C THR A 52 -7.26 -3.52 6.37
N GLY A 53 -6.99 -2.21 6.46
CA GLY A 53 -7.19 -1.45 7.70
C GLY A 53 -6.23 -1.82 8.83
N LEU A 54 -5.18 -2.59 8.52
CA LEU A 54 -4.10 -2.93 9.44
C LEU A 54 -2.88 -2.07 9.10
N PHE A 55 -2.26 -1.50 10.13
CA PHE A 55 -1.02 -0.74 10.01
C PHE A 55 0.16 -1.68 10.26
N SER A 56 1.05 -1.86 9.27
CA SER A 56 2.24 -2.70 9.41
C SER A 56 3.50 -1.87 9.14
N LEU A 57 4.35 -1.73 10.15
CA LEU A 57 5.56 -0.89 10.11
C LEU A 57 6.81 -1.62 9.58
N CYS A 58 6.77 -2.95 9.44
CA CYS A 58 7.93 -3.72 9.04
C CYS A 58 8.24 -3.66 7.54
N HIS A 59 7.50 -2.89 6.72
CA HIS A 59 7.76 -2.83 5.28
C HIS A 59 9.20 -2.42 4.92
N ALA A 60 9.78 -1.54 5.74
CA ALA A 60 11.17 -1.13 5.59
C ALA A 60 12.16 -2.29 5.78
N SER A 61 11.82 -3.31 6.60
CA SER A 61 12.71 -4.45 6.83
C SER A 61 12.76 -5.40 5.63
N PHE A 62 11.64 -5.64 4.95
CA PHE A 62 11.62 -6.42 3.70
C PHE A 62 12.41 -5.71 2.59
N PHE A 63 12.26 -4.38 2.49
CA PHE A 63 13.04 -3.56 1.57
C PHE A 63 14.54 -3.63 1.89
N ALA A 64 14.92 -3.51 3.16
CA ALA A 64 16.31 -3.59 3.59
C ALA A 64 16.93 -4.95 3.26
N VAL A 65 16.27 -6.07 3.58
CA VAL A 65 16.80 -7.42 3.32
C VAL A 65 16.96 -7.68 1.83
N ALA A 66 16.00 -7.25 1.00
CA ALA A 66 16.12 -7.36 -0.45
C ALA A 66 17.31 -6.54 -0.97
N ALA A 67 17.42 -5.26 -0.57
CA ALA A 67 18.49 -4.37 -1.00
C ALA A 67 19.88 -4.87 -0.57
N TYR A 68 20.06 -5.26 0.69
CA TYR A 68 21.33 -5.82 1.18
C TYR A 68 21.70 -7.11 0.46
N THR A 69 20.73 -8.00 0.20
CA THR A 69 21.00 -9.24 -0.54
C THR A 69 21.50 -8.92 -1.95
N THR A 70 20.85 -7.99 -2.65
CA THR A 70 21.31 -7.57 -3.99
C THR A 70 22.69 -6.93 -3.96
N ALA A 71 22.95 -6.03 -3.00
CA ALA A 71 24.22 -5.33 -2.88
C ALA A 71 25.37 -6.28 -2.54
N ILE A 72 25.17 -7.23 -1.63
CA ILE A 72 26.19 -8.20 -1.24
C ILE A 72 26.52 -9.15 -2.40
N LEU A 73 25.52 -9.61 -3.15
CA LEU A 73 25.74 -10.47 -4.32
C LEU A 73 26.53 -9.74 -5.42
N GLN A 74 26.25 -8.46 -5.64
CA GLN A 74 26.94 -7.68 -6.66
C GLN A 74 28.37 -7.32 -6.23
N VAL A 75 28.58 -6.92 -4.97
CA VAL A 75 29.89 -6.42 -4.51
C VAL A 75 30.85 -7.54 -4.14
N ARG A 76 30.37 -8.64 -3.54
CA ARG A 76 31.26 -9.73 -3.05
C ARG A 76 31.38 -10.90 -4.02
N HIS A 77 30.36 -11.12 -4.84
CA HIS A 77 30.28 -12.29 -5.72
C HIS A 77 30.26 -11.90 -7.20
N ASP A 78 30.37 -10.61 -7.53
CA ASP A 78 30.32 -10.06 -8.90
C ASP A 78 29.17 -10.62 -9.75
N VAL A 79 28.05 -10.97 -9.09
CA VAL A 79 26.90 -11.57 -9.76
C VAL A 79 26.22 -10.50 -10.61
N PRO A 80 25.89 -10.78 -11.88
CA PRO A 80 25.20 -9.82 -12.73
C PRO A 80 23.85 -9.43 -12.13
N THR A 81 23.48 -8.16 -12.27
CA THR A 81 22.24 -7.58 -11.74
C THR A 81 20.99 -8.38 -12.11
N ALA A 82 20.97 -8.96 -13.31
CA ALA A 82 19.86 -9.80 -13.78
C ALA A 82 19.58 -11.01 -12.87
N LEU A 83 20.60 -11.57 -12.22
CA LEU A 83 20.46 -12.66 -11.25
C LEU A 83 20.42 -12.16 -9.81
N ALA A 84 21.14 -11.08 -9.49
CA ALA A 84 21.14 -10.51 -8.16
C ALA A 84 19.75 -9.95 -7.78
N ALA A 85 19.07 -9.26 -8.70
CA ALA A 85 17.74 -8.68 -8.47
C ALA A 85 16.67 -9.71 -8.07
N PRO A 86 16.43 -10.81 -8.81
CA PRO A 86 15.48 -11.83 -8.38
C PRO A 86 15.92 -12.54 -7.10
N ALA A 87 17.21 -12.73 -6.85
CA ALA A 87 17.70 -13.29 -5.59
C ALA A 87 17.34 -12.41 -4.38
N GLY A 88 17.48 -11.09 -4.52
CA GLY A 88 17.05 -10.13 -3.48
C GLY A 88 15.55 -10.14 -3.26
N ILE A 89 14.75 -10.22 -4.33
CA ILE A 89 13.29 -10.37 -4.23
C ILE A 89 12.95 -11.66 -3.48
N LEU A 90 13.57 -12.79 -3.84
CA LEU A 90 13.35 -14.07 -3.18
C LEU A 90 13.68 -14.00 -1.68
N ALA A 91 14.81 -13.38 -1.30
CA ALA A 91 15.19 -13.19 0.09
C ALA A 91 14.16 -12.35 0.88
N GLY A 92 13.70 -11.24 0.29
CA GLY A 92 12.62 -10.43 0.87
C GLY A 92 11.29 -11.19 0.98
N THR A 93 10.98 -12.02 -0.01
CA THR A 93 9.74 -12.82 -0.03
C THR A 93 9.77 -13.93 1.03
N LEU A 94 10.93 -14.58 1.22
CA LEU A 94 11.14 -15.55 2.29
C LEU A 94 10.97 -14.90 3.66
N LEU A 95 11.52 -13.71 3.86
CA LEU A 95 11.30 -12.94 5.08
C LEU A 95 9.81 -12.62 5.27
N ALA A 96 9.12 -12.16 4.23
CA ALA A 96 7.68 -11.91 4.30
C ALA A 96 6.88 -13.17 4.64
N LEU A 97 7.30 -14.35 4.18
CA LEU A 97 6.68 -15.63 4.50
C LEU A 97 6.78 -15.95 6.00
N VAL A 98 7.98 -15.76 6.58
CA VAL A 98 8.23 -15.93 8.02
C VAL A 98 7.34 -14.97 8.83
N PHE A 99 7.18 -13.74 8.35
CA PHE A 99 6.32 -12.74 8.98
C PHE A 99 4.83 -13.00 8.80
N GLY A 100 4.44 -13.75 7.75
CA GLY A 100 3.05 -14.15 7.53
C GLY A 100 2.45 -14.90 8.72
N LEU A 101 3.27 -15.58 9.51
CA LEU A 101 2.86 -16.24 10.76
C LEU A 101 2.41 -15.24 11.85
N ALA A 102 2.97 -14.02 11.86
CA ALA A 102 2.64 -12.99 12.86
C ALA A 102 1.25 -12.35 12.64
N VAL A 103 0.65 -12.53 11.45
CA VAL A 103 -0.69 -12.01 11.08
C VAL A 103 -1.83 -12.63 11.91
N ARG A 104 -1.53 -13.66 12.71
CA ARG A 104 -2.52 -14.31 13.58
C ARG A 104 -2.98 -13.41 14.75
N THR A 105 -2.25 -12.34 15.08
CA THR A 105 -2.63 -11.37 16.12
C THR A 105 -3.47 -10.23 15.55
N ARG A 106 -4.49 -9.79 16.30
CA ARG A 106 -5.41 -8.71 15.89
C ARG A 106 -5.30 -7.50 16.81
N GLY A 107 -5.52 -6.31 16.25
CA GLY A 107 -5.57 -5.06 17.01
C GLY A 107 -4.20 -4.48 17.31
N VAL A 108 -4.04 -3.89 18.50
CA VAL A 108 -2.83 -3.14 18.90
C VAL A 108 -1.58 -4.02 18.95
N TYR A 109 -1.73 -5.29 19.36
CA TYR A 109 -0.62 -6.25 19.43
C TYR A 109 0.06 -6.49 18.08
N PHE A 110 -0.67 -6.39 16.97
CA PHE A 110 -0.12 -6.53 15.63
C PHE A 110 0.86 -5.39 15.28
N ILE A 111 0.56 -4.17 15.73
CA ILE A 111 1.45 -3.01 15.47
C ILE A 111 2.72 -3.12 16.32
N LEU A 112 2.58 -3.55 17.58
CA LEU A 112 3.72 -3.73 18.48
C LEU A 112 4.69 -4.82 18.00
N ILE A 113 4.16 -5.98 17.58
CA ILE A 113 5.01 -7.07 17.09
C ILE A 113 5.70 -6.69 15.78
N THR A 114 5.01 -6.03 14.86
CA THR A 114 5.61 -5.59 13.58
C THR A 114 6.69 -4.52 13.78
N LEU A 115 6.53 -3.62 14.74
CA LEU A 115 7.56 -2.67 15.13
C LEU A 115 8.79 -3.38 15.72
N ALA A 116 8.58 -4.29 16.67
CA ALA A 116 9.65 -5.04 17.32
C ALA A 116 10.49 -5.82 16.29
N PHE A 117 9.83 -6.47 15.33
CA PHE A 117 10.53 -7.15 14.25
C PHE A 117 11.33 -6.21 13.34
N GLY A 118 10.80 -5.02 13.03
CA GLY A 118 11.54 -4.00 12.30
C GLY A 118 12.85 -3.64 13.01
N TYR A 119 12.80 -3.48 14.34
CA TYR A 119 13.98 -3.24 15.17
C TYR A 119 14.95 -4.42 15.21
N VAL A 120 14.47 -5.67 15.20
CA VAL A 120 15.35 -6.85 15.15
C VAL A 120 16.14 -6.88 13.84
N VAL A 121 15.49 -6.62 12.70
CA VAL A 121 16.19 -6.58 11.39
C VAL A 121 17.18 -5.41 11.34
N TRP A 122 16.79 -4.24 11.84
CA TRP A 122 17.69 -3.09 11.95
C TRP A 122 18.91 -3.39 12.82
N GLY A 123 18.70 -3.98 14.00
CA GLY A 123 19.78 -4.36 14.92
C GLY A 123 20.68 -5.44 14.35
N MET A 124 20.13 -6.40 13.60
CA MET A 124 20.90 -7.41 12.88
C MET A 124 21.78 -6.77 11.80
N ALA A 125 21.24 -5.81 11.04
CA ALA A 125 21.99 -5.10 10.01
C ALA A 125 23.16 -4.28 10.58
N HIS A 126 23.01 -3.65 11.76
CA HIS A 126 24.07 -2.86 12.39
C HIS A 126 25.10 -3.74 13.11
N ARG A 127 24.64 -4.77 13.82
CA ARG A 127 25.51 -5.59 14.68
C ARG A 127 26.30 -6.63 13.88
N TRP A 128 25.83 -7.05 12.71
CA TRP A 128 26.47 -8.09 11.90
C TRP A 128 27.51 -7.52 10.91
N SER A 129 28.53 -6.86 11.45
CA SER A 129 29.54 -6.13 10.67
C SER A 129 30.25 -6.97 9.60
N SER A 130 30.50 -8.25 9.86
CA SER A 130 31.20 -9.13 8.91
C SER A 130 30.42 -9.38 7.61
N PHE A 131 29.09 -9.38 7.68
CA PHE A 131 28.23 -9.68 6.52
C PHE A 131 27.71 -8.40 5.85
N THR A 132 27.07 -7.50 6.62
CA THR A 132 26.42 -6.28 6.10
C THR A 132 27.32 -5.05 6.01
N GLY A 133 28.53 -5.11 6.60
CA GLY A 133 29.40 -3.95 6.76
C GLY A 133 29.09 -3.08 7.98
N GLY A 134 28.06 -3.44 8.77
CA GLY A 134 27.69 -2.73 10.00
C GLY A 134 27.38 -1.26 9.74
N ASP A 135 28.03 -0.36 10.50
CA ASP A 135 27.83 1.09 10.39
C ASP A 135 28.34 1.69 9.07
N ASN A 136 29.29 1.04 8.38
CA ASN A 136 29.81 1.50 7.09
C ASN A 136 28.90 1.11 5.92
N GLY A 137 27.98 0.17 6.12
CA GLY A 137 27.14 -0.39 5.06
C GLY A 137 27.92 -1.02 3.91
N VAL A 138 27.23 -1.25 2.78
CA VAL A 138 27.84 -1.75 1.54
C VAL A 138 28.04 -0.57 0.59
N THR A 139 29.29 -0.25 0.31
CA THR A 139 29.70 0.83 -0.60
C THR A 139 30.18 0.24 -1.94
N ASN A 140 30.17 1.05 -3.01
CA ASN A 140 30.63 0.66 -4.35
C ASN A 140 29.72 -0.38 -5.02
N VAL A 141 28.40 -0.16 -4.96
CA VAL A 141 27.45 -0.98 -5.73
C VAL A 141 27.51 -0.55 -7.19
N PRO A 142 27.85 -1.45 -8.14
CA PRO A 142 27.95 -1.11 -9.55
C PRO A 142 26.58 -0.79 -10.14
N PHE A 143 26.57 0.02 -11.21
CA PHE A 143 25.34 0.32 -11.92
C PHE A 143 24.74 -0.95 -12.56
N PRO A 144 23.40 -1.08 -12.56
CA PRO A 144 22.75 -2.30 -12.98
C PRO A 144 22.85 -2.54 -14.49
N ALA A 145 23.57 -3.58 -14.91
CA ALA A 145 23.49 -4.09 -16.28
C ALA A 145 22.35 -5.12 -16.42
N VAL A 146 21.38 -4.88 -17.31
CA VAL A 146 20.26 -5.79 -17.58
C VAL A 146 20.37 -6.31 -19.01
N GLY A 147 20.69 -7.60 -19.17
CA GLY A 147 20.59 -8.31 -20.45
C GLY A 147 21.31 -7.64 -21.64
N GLY A 148 22.46 -6.99 -21.42
CA GLY A 148 23.25 -6.32 -22.47
C GLY A 148 23.08 -4.80 -22.54
N LEU A 149 22.05 -4.21 -21.92
CA LEU A 149 22.01 -2.77 -21.70
C LEU A 149 22.87 -2.44 -20.47
N ARG A 150 24.02 -1.80 -20.72
CA ARG A 150 24.89 -1.26 -19.68
C ARG A 150 24.36 0.11 -19.31
N VAL A 151 23.85 0.22 -18.08
CA VAL A 151 23.49 1.50 -17.48
C VAL A 151 24.80 2.11 -16.98
N GLU A 152 25.33 3.10 -17.69
CA GLU A 152 26.61 3.74 -17.33
C GLU A 152 26.41 5.17 -16.82
N SER A 153 25.23 5.75 -17.04
CA SER A 153 24.90 7.12 -16.64
C SER A 153 23.84 7.20 -15.54
N HIS A 154 23.95 8.21 -14.68
CA HIS A 154 22.95 8.54 -13.66
C HIS A 154 21.55 8.79 -14.28
N THR A 155 21.53 9.34 -15.49
CA THR A 155 20.29 9.60 -16.24
C THR A 155 19.61 8.31 -16.69
N GLU A 156 20.38 7.30 -17.11
CA GLU A 156 19.84 6.00 -17.51
C GLU A 156 19.28 5.24 -16.30
N TYR A 157 19.98 5.30 -15.16
CA TYR A 157 19.48 4.74 -13.91
C TYR A 157 18.17 5.39 -13.46
N TYR A 158 18.06 6.72 -13.60
CA TYR A 158 16.83 7.46 -13.32
C TYR A 158 15.65 6.96 -14.18
N TYR A 159 15.86 6.80 -15.49
CA TYR A 159 14.82 6.29 -16.39
C TYR A 159 14.41 4.85 -16.07
N LEU A 160 15.36 4.00 -15.67
CA LEU A 160 15.06 2.64 -15.23
C LEU A 160 14.18 2.64 -13.97
N VAL A 161 14.54 3.45 -12.96
CA VAL A 161 13.73 3.58 -11.74
C VAL A 161 12.35 4.14 -12.05
N LEU A 162 12.26 5.17 -12.89
CA LEU A 162 10.98 5.74 -13.32
C LEU A 162 10.10 4.68 -14.02
N ALA A 163 10.67 3.87 -14.92
CA ALA A 163 9.95 2.79 -15.59
C ALA A 163 9.41 1.75 -14.59
N VAL A 164 10.22 1.34 -13.61
CA VAL A 164 9.79 0.41 -12.55
C VAL A 164 8.67 1.02 -11.70
N VAL A 165 8.80 2.29 -11.33
CA VAL A 165 7.79 3.01 -10.54
C VAL A 165 6.47 3.09 -11.28
N LEU A 166 6.50 3.40 -12.58
CA LEU A 166 5.31 3.44 -13.42
C LEU A 166 4.66 2.05 -13.54
N LEU A 167 5.45 1.00 -13.73
CA LEU A 167 4.95 -0.37 -13.78
C LEU A 167 4.25 -0.75 -12.46
N CYS A 168 4.86 -0.45 -11.31
CA CYS A 168 4.27 -0.68 -10.00
C CYS A 168 3.00 0.16 -9.77
N ALA A 169 2.99 1.42 -10.19
CA ALA A 169 1.83 2.30 -10.07
C ALA A 169 0.65 1.83 -10.94
N ILE A 170 0.92 1.35 -12.15
CA ILE A 170 -0.08 0.73 -13.03
C ILE A 170 -0.59 -0.56 -12.38
N GLY A 171 0.31 -1.42 -11.89
CA GLY A 171 -0.04 -2.64 -11.16
C GLY A 171 -0.96 -2.35 -9.98
N TYR A 172 -0.65 -1.34 -9.17
CA TYR A 172 -1.49 -0.86 -8.09
C TYR A 172 -2.88 -0.43 -8.59
N ARG A 173 -2.95 0.39 -9.64
CA ARG A 173 -4.23 0.83 -10.23
C ARG A 173 -5.08 -0.36 -10.67
N VAL A 174 -4.48 -1.34 -11.34
CA VAL A 174 -5.16 -2.57 -11.80
C VAL A 174 -5.65 -3.38 -10.60
N LEU A 175 -4.83 -3.57 -9.57
CA LEU A 175 -5.21 -4.30 -8.35
C LEU A 175 -6.38 -3.62 -7.63
N VAL A 176 -6.34 -2.29 -7.49
CA VAL A 176 -7.38 -1.52 -6.81
C VAL A 176 -8.68 -1.47 -7.61
N ALA A 177 -8.59 -1.41 -8.95
CA ALA A 177 -9.75 -1.45 -9.84
C ALA A 177 -10.38 -2.85 -9.95
N SER A 178 -9.67 -3.91 -9.54
CA SER A 178 -10.17 -5.28 -9.61
C SER A 178 -11.43 -5.51 -8.73
N PRO A 179 -12.30 -6.48 -9.08
CA PRO A 179 -13.55 -6.76 -8.36
C PRO A 179 -13.37 -7.05 -6.85
N CYS A 180 -12.20 -7.55 -6.46
CA CYS A 180 -11.85 -7.86 -5.08
C CYS A 180 -11.74 -6.59 -4.21
N GLY A 181 -11.33 -5.45 -4.79
CA GLY A 181 -11.30 -4.14 -4.13
C GLY A 181 -12.69 -3.50 -4.01
N ALA A 182 -13.54 -3.66 -5.03
CA ALA A 182 -14.91 -3.15 -5.03
C ALA A 182 -15.80 -3.86 -3.99
N SER A 183 -15.67 -5.18 -3.84
CA SER A 183 -16.46 -5.96 -2.88
C SER A 183 -16.13 -5.66 -1.40
N ARG A 184 -14.90 -5.20 -1.10
CA ARG A 184 -14.51 -4.77 0.27
C ARG A 184 -14.93 -3.33 0.56
N ARG A 185 -14.92 -2.43 -0.44
CA ARG A 185 -15.45 -1.07 -0.31
C ARG A 185 -16.97 -1.05 -0.11
N ALA A 186 -17.70 -1.95 -0.78
CA ALA A 186 -19.14 -2.13 -0.58
C ALA A 186 -19.50 -2.48 0.87
N ARG A 187 -18.68 -3.28 1.57
CA ARG A 187 -18.88 -3.62 2.99
C ARG A 187 -18.57 -2.47 3.96
N ARG A 188 -17.73 -1.48 3.58
CA ARG A 188 -17.42 -0.32 4.42
C ARG A 188 -18.41 0.84 4.25
N GLY A 189 -19.07 0.93 3.09
CA GLY A 189 -20.14 1.91 2.86
C GLY A 189 -21.40 1.64 3.69
N CYS A 190 -21.65 0.38 4.04
CA CYS A 190 -22.63 0.00 5.05
C CYS A 190 -21.92 -0.01 6.42
N GLY A 191 -21.71 1.16 7.00
CA GLY A 191 -21.02 1.30 8.29
C GLY A 191 -21.66 0.45 9.38
N ALA A 192 -20.83 -0.08 10.28
CA ALA A 192 -21.23 -0.80 11.51
C ALA A 192 -22.00 0.06 12.53
N TRP A 193 -22.40 1.28 12.15
CA TRP A 193 -23.27 2.18 12.91
C TRP A 193 -24.75 2.00 12.56
N ALA A 194 -25.06 1.25 11.50
CA ALA A 194 -26.42 0.79 11.23
C ALA A 194 -26.71 -0.38 12.16
N THR A 195 -27.37 -0.08 13.30
CA THR A 195 -27.99 -1.10 14.13
C THR A 195 -28.93 -1.99 13.28
N PRO A 196 -28.99 -3.31 13.58
CA PRO A 196 -29.76 -4.28 12.80
C PRO A 196 -31.26 -4.06 13.06
N PRO A 197 -31.93 -3.24 12.24
CA PRO A 197 -32.84 -3.81 11.25
C PRO A 197 -32.90 -3.07 9.90
N ALA A 198 -32.14 -1.99 9.68
CA ALA A 198 -32.41 -1.08 8.57
C ALA A 198 -31.78 -1.45 7.21
N CYS A 199 -30.86 -2.41 7.16
CA CYS A 199 -30.19 -2.80 5.90
C CYS A 199 -30.64 -4.18 5.43
N THR A 200 -31.93 -4.32 5.10
CA THR A 200 -32.38 -5.44 4.28
C THR A 200 -31.99 -5.16 2.84
N CYS A 201 -30.96 -5.84 2.35
CA CYS A 201 -30.67 -5.90 0.91
C CYS A 201 -31.82 -6.65 0.23
N THR A 202 -32.89 -5.94 -0.14
CA THR A 202 -33.89 -6.48 -1.05
C THR A 202 -33.25 -6.65 -2.43
N ARG A 203 -33.15 -7.91 -2.87
CA ARG A 203 -32.85 -8.25 -4.27
C ARG A 203 -33.85 -7.46 -5.14
N PRO A 204 -33.41 -6.67 -6.12
CA PRO A 204 -34.34 -6.07 -7.08
C PRO A 204 -35.03 -7.22 -7.82
N SER A 205 -36.35 -7.31 -7.69
CA SER A 205 -37.13 -8.25 -8.50
C SER A 205 -36.92 -7.88 -9.97
N SER A 206 -36.59 -8.90 -10.75
CA SER A 206 -36.29 -8.77 -12.17
C SER A 206 -37.53 -8.34 -12.94
N SER A 207 -37.73 -7.03 -13.13
CA SER A 207 -38.61 -6.50 -14.17
C SER A 207 -37.82 -6.41 -15.48
N PRO A 208 -38.24 -7.08 -16.57
CA PRO A 208 -37.57 -6.98 -17.85
C PRO A 208 -37.84 -5.58 -18.43
N GLY A 209 -36.80 -4.74 -18.55
CA GLY A 209 -36.91 -3.51 -19.36
C GLY A 209 -36.28 -2.22 -18.83
N ARG A 210 -35.55 -2.19 -17.70
CA ARG A 210 -34.78 -0.99 -17.31
C ARG A 210 -33.28 -1.25 -17.27
N SER A 211 -32.57 -0.42 -18.03
CA SER A 211 -31.12 -0.34 -18.15
C SER A 211 -30.40 -0.42 -16.81
N ARG A 212 -29.26 -1.12 -16.81
CA ARG A 212 -28.31 -1.37 -15.71
C ARG A 212 -27.84 -0.08 -15.01
N ALA A 213 -28.71 0.55 -14.23
CA ALA A 213 -28.34 1.58 -13.28
C ALA A 213 -28.01 0.88 -11.95
N TRP A 214 -26.79 1.08 -11.47
CA TRP A 214 -26.37 0.62 -10.16
C TRP A 214 -27.31 1.18 -9.08
N PRO A 215 -27.64 0.42 -8.04
CA PRO A 215 -28.57 0.85 -7.01
C PRO A 215 -28.02 2.09 -6.31
N ALA A 216 -28.73 3.21 -6.45
CA ALA A 216 -28.59 4.36 -5.57
C ALA A 216 -29.11 3.95 -4.20
N CYS A 217 -28.29 4.15 -3.17
CA CYS A 217 -28.67 3.96 -1.78
C CYS A 217 -29.66 5.09 -1.41
N SER A 218 -30.96 4.84 -1.53
CA SER A 218 -31.97 5.78 -1.04
C SER A 218 -32.05 5.65 0.48
N THR A 219 -31.44 6.59 1.21
CA THR A 219 -31.71 6.78 2.64
C THR A 219 -33.14 7.28 2.78
N SER A 220 -34.09 6.38 3.02
CA SER A 220 -35.41 6.75 3.50
C SER A 220 -35.27 7.17 4.96
N THR A 221 -35.14 8.47 5.19
CA THR A 221 -35.23 9.07 6.51
C THR A 221 -36.67 8.95 6.99
N THR A 222 -37.03 7.82 7.60
CA THR A 222 -38.30 7.70 8.33
C THR A 222 -38.14 8.47 9.63
N THR A 223 -38.52 9.74 9.61
CA THR A 223 -38.65 10.60 10.79
C THR A 223 -39.60 9.93 11.78
N ALA A 224 -39.05 9.31 12.83
CA ALA A 224 -39.82 8.83 13.97
C ALA A 224 -40.36 10.05 14.73
N SER A 225 -41.58 10.47 14.40
CA SER A 225 -42.33 11.46 15.17
C SER A 225 -42.69 10.87 16.53
N SER A 226 -41.97 11.28 17.56
CA SER A 226 -42.26 11.00 18.95
C SER A 226 -43.51 11.77 19.40
N THR A 227 -44.69 11.17 19.28
CA THR A 227 -45.86 11.57 20.08
C THR A 227 -45.98 10.63 21.27
N ARG A 228 -45.17 10.89 22.30
CA ARG A 228 -45.32 10.30 23.63
C ARG A 228 -46.47 11.05 24.32
N SER A 229 -47.68 10.50 24.29
CA SER A 229 -48.79 11.04 25.07
C SER A 229 -48.53 10.80 26.57
N PRO A 230 -48.78 11.79 27.45
CA PRO A 230 -48.66 11.58 28.88
C PRO A 230 -49.83 10.71 29.36
N ARG A 231 -49.53 9.54 29.93
CA ARG A 231 -50.53 8.71 30.62
C ARG A 231 -50.88 9.38 31.96
N PRO A 232 -52.16 9.59 32.30
CA PRO A 232 -52.54 10.15 33.58
C PRO A 232 -52.27 9.15 34.72
N PHE A 233 -51.68 9.68 35.79
CA PHE A 233 -51.32 9.01 37.04
C PHE A 233 -52.60 8.62 37.80
N ARG A 234 -52.94 7.33 37.86
CA ARG A 234 -54.11 6.84 38.60
C ARG A 234 -53.69 6.43 40.01
N SER A 235 -53.89 7.33 40.98
CA SER A 235 -53.72 7.05 42.41
C SER A 235 -54.78 6.05 42.88
N ARG A 236 -54.36 4.84 43.29
CA ARG A 236 -55.22 3.90 44.00
C ARG A 236 -55.18 4.22 45.51
N SER A 237 -56.21 4.87 46.01
CA SER A 237 -56.53 4.91 47.44
C SER A 237 -57.13 3.56 47.86
N ARG A 238 -56.47 2.88 48.80
CA ARG A 238 -57.04 1.75 49.57
C ARG A 238 -57.82 2.31 50.77
N PRO A 239 -59.06 1.88 51.05
CA PRO A 239 -59.64 2.04 52.36
C PRO A 239 -59.29 0.85 53.29
N PRO A 240 -59.42 1.03 54.62
CA PRO A 240 -58.94 0.13 55.67
C PRO A 240 -59.73 -1.17 55.81
#